data_AF-A0AAW7XFX5-F1
#
_entry.id   AF-A0AAW7XFX5-F1
#
_cell.length_a   1.000
_cell.length_b   1.000
_cell.length_c   1.000
_cell.angle_alpha   90.00
_cell.angle_beta   90.00
_cell.angle_gamma   90.00
#
_symmetry.space_group_name_H-M   'P 1'
#
loop_
_entity.id
_entity.type
_entity.pdbx_description
1 polymer ?
#
loop_
_entity_poly.entity_id
_entity_poly.type
_entity_poly.pdbx_seq_one_letter_code
_entity_poly.pdbx_strand_id
1 'polypeptide(L)'
;WAYGQSSYVKKYTNWYNQESEDVNSRSGINYRAIRLADVYLMYAEAVLMDTGDFNTAITYIDKVRARAGVKTLQEYMNENV
;
A
#
# COMPACT_ATOMS: atom_id res chain seq x y z
N TRP A 1 -25.50 7.96 16.23
CA TRP A 1 -26.19 7.94 14.94
C TRP A 1 -25.11 8.00 13.87
N ALA A 2 -24.77 6.87 13.27
CA ALA A 2 -23.92 6.83 12.07
C ALA A 2 -24.87 6.44 10.95
N TYR A 3 -24.94 7.24 9.88
CA TYR A 3 -25.88 7.08 8.77
C TYR A 3 -25.62 5.80 7.94
N GLY A 4 -25.66 4.61 8.56
CA GLY A 4 -25.30 3.35 7.91
C GLY A 4 -23.81 3.24 7.54
N GLN A 5 -22.94 4.09 8.10
CA GLN A 5 -21.50 4.07 7.81
C GLN A 5 -20.79 3.10 8.74
N SER A 6 -20.20 2.05 8.16
CA SER A 6 -19.51 0.97 8.90
C SER A 6 -18.02 1.24 9.18
N SER A 7 -17.39 2.19 8.47
CA SER A 7 -15.97 2.53 8.67
C SER A 7 -15.63 3.91 8.11
N TYR A 8 -14.55 4.49 8.63
CA TYR A 8 -13.99 5.77 8.17
C TYR A 8 -12.52 5.60 7.76
N VAL A 9 -12.12 6.25 6.67
CA VAL A 9 -10.74 6.21 6.17
C VAL A 9 -9.88 7.19 6.97
N LYS A 10 -8.79 6.68 7.58
CA LYS A 10 -7.80 7.49 8.33
C LYS A 10 -6.58 7.92 7.48
N LYS A 11 -6.52 7.50 6.22
CA LYS A 11 -5.39 7.82 5.34
C LYS A 11 -5.45 9.29 4.96
N TYR A 12 -4.33 10.02 5.08
CA TYR A 12 -4.25 11.46 4.84
C TYR A 12 -5.09 12.32 5.80
N THR A 13 -5.37 11.83 7.00
CA THR A 13 -6.03 12.60 8.06
C THR A 13 -5.07 12.87 9.22
N ASN A 14 -5.31 13.94 9.99
CA ASN A 14 -4.54 14.36 11.16
C ASN A 14 -4.94 13.59 12.44
N TRP A 15 -5.55 12.41 12.28
CA TRP A 15 -6.09 11.59 13.37
C TRP A 15 -5.07 11.24 14.47
N TYR A 16 -3.77 11.32 14.19
CA TYR A 16 -2.70 10.94 15.11
C TYR A 16 -2.23 12.08 16.02
N ASN A 17 -2.55 13.34 15.69
CA ASN A 17 -2.07 14.52 16.42
C ASN A 17 -3.16 15.59 16.67
N GLN A 18 -4.39 15.39 16.18
CA GLN A 18 -5.53 16.28 16.40
C GLN A 18 -6.79 15.50 16.75
N GLU A 19 -7.65 16.10 17.58
CA GLU A 19 -8.94 15.51 17.99
C GLU A 19 -10.01 15.66 16.90
N SER A 20 -9.87 16.66 16.01
CA SER A 20 -10.76 16.93 14.89
C SER A 20 -9.98 17.50 13.69
N GLU A 21 -10.53 17.32 12.49
CA GLU A 21 -9.99 17.94 11.28
C GLU A 21 -10.38 19.42 11.18
N ASP A 22 -9.58 20.19 10.44
CA ASP A 22 -9.90 21.58 10.10
C ASP A 22 -11.23 21.67 9.33
N VAL A 23 -12.05 22.66 9.67
CA VAL A 23 -13.38 22.88 9.05
C VAL A 23 -13.31 23.17 7.56
N ASN A 24 -12.18 23.67 7.06
CA ASN A 24 -11.93 23.89 5.63
C ASN A 24 -11.12 22.74 5.00
N SER A 25 -11.00 21.59 5.68
CA SER A 25 -10.23 20.42 5.24
C SER A 25 -8.77 20.72 4.91
N ARG A 26 -8.16 21.69 5.61
CA ARG A 26 -6.76 22.04 5.42
C ARG A 26 -5.87 21.12 6.23
N SER A 27 -4.81 20.62 5.61
CA SER A 27 -3.80 19.79 6.27
C SER A 27 -2.41 20.12 5.75
N GLY A 28 -1.41 20.01 6.62
CA GLY A 28 0.01 20.06 6.24
C GLY A 28 0.53 18.76 5.64
N ILE A 29 -0.31 17.72 5.52
CA ILE A 29 0.08 16.44 4.96
C ILE A 29 0.20 16.55 3.43
N ASN A 30 1.43 16.52 2.94
CA ASN A 30 1.70 16.50 1.49
C ASN A 30 1.10 15.27 0.81
N TYR A 31 0.49 15.48 -0.35
CA TYR A 31 0.08 14.40 -1.24
C TYR A 31 1.31 13.83 -1.97
N ARG A 32 1.46 12.50 -1.95
CA ARG A 32 2.55 11.81 -2.65
C ARG A 32 2.04 11.36 -4.01
N ALA A 33 2.33 12.15 -5.04
CA ALA A 33 1.95 11.83 -6.41
C ALA A 33 2.71 10.61 -6.95
N ILE A 34 3.99 10.45 -6.59
CA ILE A 34 4.83 9.30 -6.94
C ILE A 34 5.56 8.83 -5.69
N ARG A 35 5.65 7.51 -5.52
CA ARG A 35 6.43 6.85 -4.46
C ARG A 35 7.09 5.59 -4.98
N LEU A 36 8.19 5.19 -4.35
CA LEU A 36 8.98 4.02 -4.76
C LEU A 36 8.18 2.71 -4.84
N ALA A 37 7.21 2.53 -3.95
CA ALA A 37 6.37 1.34 -3.98
C ALA A 37 5.51 1.23 -5.26
N ASP A 38 5.12 2.34 -5.89
CA ASP A 38 4.42 2.29 -7.18
C ASP A 38 5.39 1.88 -8.29
N VAL A 39 6.64 2.37 -8.26
CA VAL A 39 7.70 1.96 -9.20
C VAL A 39 8.01 0.46 -9.09
N TYR A 40 8.08 -0.08 -7.87
CA TYR A 40 8.27 -1.52 -7.68
C TYR A 40 7.15 -2.35 -8.26
N LEU A 41 5.89 -1.95 -8.07
CA LEU A 41 4.74 -2.69 -8.59
C LEU A 41 4.65 -2.58 -10.12
N MET A 42 4.93 -1.40 -10.69
CA MET A 42 4.98 -1.21 -12.13
C MET A 42 6.11 -2.01 -12.77
N TYR A 43 7.28 -2.08 -12.13
CA TYR A 43 8.39 -2.93 -12.59
C TYR A 43 8.05 -4.42 -12.50
N ALA A 44 7.43 -4.86 -11.40
CA ALA A 44 6.99 -6.25 -11.25
C ALA A 44 6.00 -6.66 -12.35
N GLU A 45 5.03 -5.79 -12.68
CA GLU A 45 4.09 -5.99 -13.77
C GLU A 45 4.80 -6.05 -15.13
N ALA A 46 5.71 -5.10 -15.41
CA ALA A 46 6.45 -5.07 -16.66
C ALA A 46 7.30 -6.33 -16.88
N VAL A 47 8.01 -6.80 -15.84
CA VAL A 47 8.79 -8.05 -15.90
C VAL A 47 7.88 -9.24 -16.19
N LEU A 48 6.73 -9.32 -15.53
CA LEU A 48 5.79 -10.41 -15.72
C LEU A 48 5.24 -10.45 -17.16
N MET A 49 4.94 -9.28 -17.74
CA MET A 49 4.37 -9.17 -19.09
C MET A 49 5.39 -9.36 -20.20
N ASP A 50 6.65 -8.95 -19.99
CA ASP A 50 7.71 -9.04 -21.00
C ASP A 50 8.33 -10.45 -21.06
N THR A 51 8.76 -10.98 -19.92
CA THR A 51 9.56 -12.22 -19.87
C THR A 51 8.85 -13.37 -19.17
N GLY A 52 7.79 -13.11 -18.42
CA GLY A 52 7.15 -14.11 -17.57
C GLY A 52 8.01 -14.53 -16.36
N ASP A 53 9.02 -13.74 -15.97
CA ASP A 53 9.86 -14.04 -14.82
C ASP A 53 9.13 -13.77 -13.50
N PHE A 54 8.43 -14.80 -13.02
CA PHE A 54 7.70 -14.78 -11.75
C PHE A 54 8.61 -14.56 -10.54
N ASN A 55 9.85 -15.06 -10.55
CA ASN A 55 10.75 -14.97 -9.40
C ASN A 55 11.17 -13.51 -9.16
N THR A 56 11.52 -12.80 -10.25
CA THR A 56 11.82 -11.37 -10.18
C THR A 56 10.57 -10.58 -9.80
N ALA A 57 9.41 -10.85 -10.40
CA ALA A 57 8.18 -10.14 -10.05
C ALA A 57 7.80 -10.30 -8.55
N ILE A 58 7.85 -11.53 -8.03
CA ILE A 58 7.62 -11.83 -6.61
C ILE A 58 8.58 -11.05 -5.71
N THR A 59 9.86 -10.97 -6.09
CA THR A 59 10.88 -10.22 -5.33
C THR A 59 10.48 -8.75 -5.13
N TYR A 60 9.95 -8.09 -6.16
CA TYR A 60 9.55 -6.68 -6.05
C TYR A 60 8.21 -6.48 -5.34
N ILE A 61 7.27 -7.42 -5.50
CA ILE A 61 6.01 -7.43 -4.73
C ILE A 61 6.32 -7.60 -3.24
N ASP A 62 7.23 -8.51 -2.89
CA ASP A 62 7.56 -8.82 -1.51
C ASP A 62 8.26 -7.68 -0.79
N LYS A 63 9.03 -6.83 -1.50
CA LYS A 63 9.53 -5.56 -0.93
C LYS A 63 8.39 -4.66 -0.42
N VAL A 64 7.25 -4.62 -1.12
CA VAL A 64 6.09 -3.83 -0.69
C VAL A 64 5.33 -4.51 0.45
N ARG A 65 5.15 -5.84 0.35
CA ARG A 65 4.42 -6.65 1.35
C ARG A 65 5.13 -6.70 2.69
N ALA A 66 6.43 -6.99 2.71
CA ALA A 66 7.25 -7.02 3.91
C ALA A 66 7.23 -5.66 4.63
N ARG A 67 7.33 -4.54 3.89
CA ARG A 67 7.23 -3.20 4.47
C ARG A 67 5.85 -2.93 5.09
N ALA A 68 4.78 -3.44 4.46
CA ALA A 68 3.43 -3.30 4.99
C ALA A 68 3.13 -4.22 6.19
N GLY A 69 4.06 -5.09 6.58
CA GLY A 69 3.87 -6.05 7.68
C GLY A 69 2.88 -7.16 7.34
N VAL A 70 2.68 -7.46 6.06
CA VAL A 70 1.84 -8.58 5.61
C VAL A 70 2.72 -9.74 5.15
N LYS A 71 2.19 -10.96 5.26
CA LYS A 71 2.84 -12.19 4.80
C LYS A 71 3.31 -12.06 3.35
N THR A 72 4.57 -12.34 3.07
CA THR A 72 5.15 -12.29 1.72
C THR A 72 4.58 -13.41 0.84
N LEU A 73 4.69 -13.27 -0.48
CA LEU A 73 4.28 -14.32 -1.42
C LEU A 73 5.19 -15.54 -1.29
N GLN A 74 6.50 -15.34 -1.07
CA GLN A 74 7.41 -16.46 -0.83
C GLN A 74 7.02 -17.26 0.42
N GLU A 75 6.73 -16.60 1.54
CA GLU A 75 6.23 -17.27 2.76
C GLU A 75 4.90 -17.98 2.49
N TYR A 76 4.00 -17.37 1.71
CA TYR A 76 2.73 -18.01 1.35
C TYR A 76 2.95 -19.30 0.56
N MET A 77 3.82 -19.29 -0.44
CA MET A 77 4.13 -20.50 -1.22
C MET A 77 4.78 -21.57 -0.34
N ASN A 78 5.77 -21.23 0.48
CA ASN A 78 6.46 -22.20 1.33
C ASN A 78 5.52 -22.94 2.30
N GLU A 79 4.43 -22.29 2.74
CA GLU A 79 3.45 -22.88 3.65
C GLU A 79 2.32 -23.66 2.94
N ASN A 80 2.17 -23.53 1.62
CA ASN A 80 1.05 -24.08 0.85
C ASN A 80 1.51 -24.93 -0.35
N VAL A 81 2.78 -25.36 -0.33
CA VAL A 81 3.38 -26.28 -1.31
C VAL A 81 3.56 -27.65 -0.67
#